data_AF-A0A267MP25-F1
#
_entry.id   AF-A0A267MP25-F1
#
_cell.length_a   1.000
_cell.length_b   1.000
_cell.length_c   1.000
_cell.angle_alpha   90.00
_cell.angle_beta   90.00
_cell.angle_gamma   90.00
#
_symmetry.space_group_name_H-M   'P 1'
#
loop_
_entity.id
_entity.type
_entity.pdbx_description
1 polymer ?
#
loop_
_entity_poly.entity_id
_entity_poly.type
_entity_poly.pdbx_seq_one_letter_code
_entity_poly.pdbx_strand_id
1 'polypeptide(L)'
;MDRKKLEQEFKEEIGFIPPGVMVSNAFGEDFQRIIASYHHEIWEGGVIPLKYRYLIALATAIFDDNETRSKLEMNKAIKYGATKEEILEVLKQQVWMKGAPTLVQIAPLVKHLENKFK
;
A
#
# COMPACT_ATOMS: atom_id res chain seq x y z
N MET A 1 13.71 21.15 4.25
CA MET A 1 13.15 20.75 2.95
C MET A 1 11.81 21.46 2.81
N ASP A 2 11.50 22.03 1.64
CA ASP A 2 10.30 22.88 1.47
C ASP A 2 9.00 22.06 1.58
N ARG A 3 8.04 22.52 2.39
CA ARG A 3 6.75 21.86 2.73
C ARG A 3 6.01 21.38 1.49
N LYS A 4 5.90 22.25 0.48
CA LYS A 4 5.16 21.96 -0.75
C LYS A 4 5.83 20.83 -1.54
N LYS A 5 7.14 20.69 -1.42
CA LYS A 5 7.90 19.65 -2.11
C LYS A 5 7.58 18.26 -1.53
N LEU A 6 7.52 18.14 -0.21
CA LEU A 6 7.21 16.87 0.47
C LEU A 6 5.78 16.40 0.18
N GLU A 7 4.80 17.32 0.21
CA GLU A 7 3.40 16.99 -0.12
C GLU A 7 3.26 16.54 -1.58
N GLN A 8 4.00 17.18 -2.48
CA GLN A 8 4.04 16.84 -3.89
C GLN A 8 4.67 15.45 -4.10
N GLU A 9 5.79 15.15 -3.44
CA GLU A 9 6.46 13.83 -3.47
C GLU A 9 5.49 12.72 -3.02
N PHE A 10 4.77 12.88 -1.90
CA PHE A 10 3.75 11.89 -1.49
C PHE A 10 2.63 11.72 -2.51
N LYS A 11 2.15 12.82 -3.08
CA LYS A 11 1.07 12.76 -4.08
C LYS A 11 1.51 12.04 -5.35
N GLU A 12 2.76 12.23 -5.77
CA GLU A 12 3.36 11.58 -6.94
C GLU A 12 3.71 10.10 -6.68
N GLU A 13 4.19 9.77 -5.48
CA GLU A 13 4.61 8.41 -5.15
C GLU A 13 3.45 7.47 -4.80
N ILE A 14 2.50 7.94 -3.98
CA ILE A 14 1.46 7.10 -3.39
C ILE A 14 0.03 7.56 -3.74
N GLY A 15 -0.14 8.65 -4.49
CA GLY A 15 -1.42 9.09 -5.08
C GLY A 15 -2.31 9.95 -4.16
N PHE A 16 -1.94 10.13 -2.90
CA PHE A 16 -2.63 10.99 -1.93
C PHE A 16 -1.67 11.41 -0.82
N ILE A 17 -2.05 12.42 -0.02
CA ILE A 17 -1.26 12.85 1.14
C ILE A 17 -1.72 12.04 2.36
N PRO A 18 -0.83 11.31 3.08
CA PRO A 18 -1.22 10.52 4.24
C PRO A 18 -1.90 11.37 5.33
N PRO A 19 -2.99 10.90 5.97
CA PRO A 19 -3.63 11.63 7.07
C PRO A 19 -2.70 11.95 8.24
N GLY A 20 -1.71 11.10 8.51
CA GLY A 20 -0.67 11.37 9.49
C GLY A 20 0.15 12.62 9.17
N VAL A 21 0.44 12.90 7.88
CA VAL A 21 1.12 14.13 7.45
C VAL A 21 0.20 15.34 7.68
N MET A 22 -1.09 15.23 7.40
CA MET A 22 -2.06 16.30 7.66
C MET A 22 -2.20 16.61 9.14
N VAL A 23 -2.33 15.58 9.99
CA VAL A 23 -2.44 15.70 11.45
C VAL A 23 -1.13 16.19 12.05
N SER A 24 0.00 15.78 11.48
CA SER A 24 1.30 16.17 12.00
C SER A 24 1.61 17.66 11.93
N ASN A 25 0.97 18.37 10.99
CA ASN A 25 1.01 19.82 10.92
C ASN A 25 0.56 20.49 12.23
N ALA A 26 -0.38 19.88 12.97
CA ALA A 26 -0.88 20.41 14.23
C ALA A 26 0.13 20.25 15.39
N PHE A 27 1.16 19.41 15.22
CA PHE A 27 2.14 19.05 16.26
C PHE A 27 3.58 19.55 15.97
N GLY A 28 3.81 20.27 14.86
CA GLY A 28 5.08 20.94 14.54
C GLY A 28 5.97 20.24 13.50
N GLU A 29 7.03 20.94 13.04
CA GLU A 29 7.95 20.47 11.98
C GLU A 29 8.66 19.14 12.33
N ASP A 30 8.93 18.90 13.61
CA ASP A 30 9.64 17.69 14.06
C ASP A 30 8.83 16.43 13.77
N PHE A 31 7.52 16.46 13.97
CA PHE A 31 6.68 15.28 13.77
C PHE A 31 6.50 14.97 12.28
N GLN A 32 6.43 15.97 11.41
CA GLN A 32 6.46 15.76 9.96
C GLN A 32 7.76 15.11 9.49
N ARG A 33 8.90 15.59 9.99
CA ARG A 33 10.21 15.02 9.66
C ARG A 33 10.32 13.57 10.13
N ILE A 34 9.81 13.27 11.32
CA ILE A 34 9.77 11.89 11.85
C ILE A 34 8.94 10.99 10.94
N ILE A 35 7.72 11.39 10.56
CA ILE A 35 6.87 10.58 9.67
C ILE A 35 7.51 10.39 8.28
N ALA A 36 8.11 11.45 7.72
CA ALA A 36 8.79 11.36 6.43
C ALA A 36 10.00 10.41 6.50
N SER A 37 10.86 10.58 7.51
CA SER A 37 12.01 9.68 7.71
C SER A 37 11.59 8.22 7.91
N TYR A 38 10.53 7.98 8.68
CA TYR A 38 9.96 6.66 8.86
C TYR A 38 9.42 6.09 7.54
N HIS A 39 8.75 6.91 6.71
CA HIS A 39 8.32 6.47 5.39
C HIS A 39 9.51 6.04 4.52
N HIS A 40 10.57 6.85 4.46
CA HIS A 40 11.79 6.49 3.72
C HIS A 40 12.41 5.20 4.26
N GLU A 41 12.51 5.01 5.57
CA GLU A 41 13.07 3.78 6.15
C GLU A 41 12.27 2.52 5.78
N ILE A 42 10.95 2.64 5.69
CA ILE A 42 10.07 1.51 5.35
C ILE A 42 9.99 1.26 3.84
N TRP A 43 10.05 2.31 3.02
CA TRP A 43 9.75 2.24 1.58
C TRP A 43 10.93 2.57 0.66
N GLU A 44 12.11 2.85 1.20
CA GLU A 44 13.35 3.02 0.44
C GLU A 44 14.47 2.15 1.01
N GLY A 45 15.29 1.58 0.12
CA GLY A 45 16.42 0.73 0.50
C GLY A 45 16.01 -0.57 1.23
N GLY A 46 16.99 -1.32 1.75
CA GLY A 46 16.79 -2.51 2.59
C GLY A 46 16.77 -3.86 1.85
N VAL A 47 16.64 -4.94 2.62
CA VAL A 47 16.88 -6.33 2.16
C VAL A 47 15.71 -6.89 1.34
N ILE A 48 14.47 -6.59 1.74
CA ILE A 48 13.28 -7.07 1.04
C ILE A 48 12.96 -6.09 -0.10
N PRO A 49 12.95 -6.53 -1.38
CA PRO A 49 12.53 -5.69 -2.50
C PRO A 49 11.13 -5.10 -2.32
N LEU A 50 10.92 -3.87 -2.81
CA LEU A 50 9.65 -3.15 -2.63
C LEU A 50 8.42 -3.91 -3.14
N LYS A 51 8.57 -4.65 -4.25
CA LYS A 51 7.55 -5.58 -4.74
C LYS A 51 6.96 -6.44 -3.61
N TYR A 52 7.84 -7.11 -2.86
CA TYR A 52 7.42 -8.02 -1.79
C TYR A 52 6.89 -7.28 -0.56
N ARG A 53 7.42 -6.09 -0.24
CA ARG A 53 6.85 -5.25 0.84
C ARG A 53 5.42 -4.84 0.54
N TYR A 54 5.12 -4.46 -0.70
CA TYR A 54 3.76 -4.12 -1.10
C TYR A 54 2.83 -5.34 -1.17
N LEU A 55 3.33 -6.53 -1.51
CA LEU A 55 2.56 -7.77 -1.39
C LEU A 55 2.23 -8.11 0.08
N ILE A 56 3.17 -7.88 1.02
CA ILE A 56 2.92 -8.00 2.46
C ILE A 56 1.88 -6.97 2.91
N ALA A 57 2.01 -5.71 2.50
CA ALA A 57 1.06 -4.66 2.85
C ALA A 57 -0.34 -4.94 2.27
N LEU A 58 -0.42 -5.50 1.06
CA LEU A 58 -1.67 -5.98 0.47
C LEU A 58 -2.31 -7.06 1.33
N ALA A 59 -1.55 -8.08 1.74
CA ALA A 59 -2.04 -9.14 2.62
C ALA A 59 -2.63 -8.57 3.92
N THR A 60 -1.90 -7.65 4.58
CA THR A 60 -2.37 -6.98 5.80
C THR A 60 -3.66 -6.18 5.56
N ALA A 61 -3.73 -5.42 4.46
CA ALA A 61 -4.91 -4.63 4.14
C ALA A 61 -6.16 -5.49 3.87
N ILE A 62 -6.00 -6.65 3.22
CA ILE A 62 -7.08 -7.61 3.02
C ILE A 62 -7.51 -8.20 4.36
N PHE A 63 -6.55 -8.59 5.19
CA PHE A 63 -6.84 -9.17 6.50
C PHE A 63 -7.64 -8.20 7.40
N ASP A 64 -7.40 -6.89 7.28
CA ASP A 64 -8.07 -5.80 7.98
C ASP A 64 -9.41 -5.34 7.35
N ASP A 65 -9.95 -6.07 6.36
CA ASP A 65 -11.19 -5.68 5.65
C ASP A 65 -11.14 -4.32 4.95
N ASN A 66 -9.94 -3.82 4.63
CA ASN A 66 -9.75 -2.50 4.06
C ASN A 66 -9.59 -2.54 2.54
N GLU A 67 -10.72 -2.49 1.82
CA GLU A 67 -10.74 -2.57 0.35
C GLU A 67 -9.94 -1.44 -0.31
N THR A 68 -10.10 -0.20 0.16
CA THR A 68 -9.41 0.98 -0.40
C THR A 68 -7.90 0.83 -0.26
N ARG A 69 -7.42 0.42 0.93
CA ARG A 69 -6.00 0.16 1.17
C ARG A 69 -5.51 -1.02 0.34
N SER A 70 -6.31 -2.08 0.23
CA SER A 70 -5.96 -3.26 -0.57
C SER A 70 -5.74 -2.90 -2.05
N LYS A 71 -6.62 -2.09 -2.65
CA LYS A 71 -6.43 -1.61 -4.04
C LYS A 71 -5.18 -0.75 -4.17
N LEU A 72 -4.92 0.12 -3.20
CA LEU A 72 -3.72 0.95 -3.18
C LEU A 72 -2.45 0.10 -3.17
N GLU A 73 -2.33 -0.84 -2.23
CA GLU A 73 -1.12 -1.67 -2.09
C GLU A 73 -0.97 -2.64 -3.27
N MET A 74 -2.07 -3.14 -3.83
CA MET A 74 -2.05 -3.88 -5.09
C MET A 74 -1.46 -3.04 -6.23
N ASN A 75 -1.89 -1.79 -6.40
CA ASN A 75 -1.37 -0.92 -7.44
C ASN A 75 0.13 -0.65 -7.27
N LYS A 76 0.59 -0.48 -6.04
CA LYS A 76 2.02 -0.29 -5.74
C LYS A 76 2.81 -1.57 -6.02
N ALA A 77 2.31 -2.73 -5.61
CA ALA A 77 2.94 -4.02 -5.93
C ALA A 77 3.12 -4.17 -7.44
N ILE A 78 2.08 -3.88 -8.24
CA ILE A 78 2.13 -3.91 -9.71
C ILE A 78 3.16 -2.90 -10.24
N LYS A 79 3.15 -1.65 -9.75
CA LYS A 79 4.13 -0.60 -10.13
C LYS A 79 5.57 -1.08 -9.92
N TYR A 80 5.83 -1.87 -8.90
CA TYR A 80 7.16 -2.43 -8.59
C TYR A 80 7.38 -3.85 -9.15
N GLY A 81 6.57 -4.28 -10.11
CA GLY A 81 6.80 -5.49 -10.89
C GLY A 81 6.18 -6.77 -10.34
N ALA A 82 5.17 -6.68 -9.46
CA ALA A 82 4.37 -7.83 -9.10
C ALA A 82 3.55 -8.32 -10.30
N THR A 83 3.62 -9.63 -10.53
CA THR A 83 2.84 -10.32 -11.57
C THR A 83 1.40 -10.54 -11.11
N LYS A 84 0.52 -10.83 -12.06
CA LYS A 84 -0.87 -11.21 -11.77
C LYS A 84 -0.91 -12.46 -10.89
N GLU A 85 -0.01 -13.41 -11.17
CA GLU A 85 0.12 -14.69 -10.47
C GLU A 85 0.53 -14.49 -9.01
N GLU A 86 1.54 -13.67 -8.73
CA GLU A 86 1.97 -13.35 -7.35
C GLU A 86 0.82 -12.71 -6.55
N ILE A 87 0.04 -11.82 -7.16
CA ILE A 87 -1.10 -11.18 -6.48
C ILE A 87 -2.22 -12.21 -6.21
N LEU A 88 -2.51 -13.09 -7.17
CA LEU A 88 -3.50 -14.15 -6.99
C LEU A 88 -3.09 -15.13 -5.87
N GLU A 89 -1.79 -15.42 -5.72
CA GLU A 89 -1.28 -16.23 -4.61
C GLU A 89 -1.53 -15.56 -3.26
N VAL A 90 -1.27 -14.26 -3.13
CA VAL A 90 -1.58 -13.51 -1.90
C VAL A 90 -3.08 -13.55 -1.60
N LEU A 91 -3.94 -13.34 -2.59
CA LEU A 91 -5.40 -13.40 -2.41
C LEU A 91 -5.86 -14.78 -1.91
N LYS A 92 -5.37 -15.87 -2.51
CA LYS A 92 -5.66 -17.25 -2.07
C LYS A 92 -5.16 -17.50 -0.65
N GLN A 93 -3.96 -17.01 -0.33
CA GLN A 93 -3.41 -17.11 1.02
C GLN A 93 -4.31 -16.41 2.03
N GLN A 94 -4.85 -15.23 1.73
CA GLN A 94 -5.75 -14.53 2.66
C GLN A 94 -7.09 -15.25 2.86
N VAL A 95 -7.64 -15.88 1.81
CA VAL A 95 -8.80 -16.77 1.94
C VAL A 95 -8.50 -17.95 2.86
N TRP A 96 -7.30 -18.53 2.76
CA TRP A 96 -6.89 -19.60 3.68
C TRP A 96 -6.77 -19.13 5.13
N MET A 97 -6.19 -17.95 5.34
CA MET A 97 -5.94 -17.39 6.67
C MET A 97 -7.20 -16.91 7.40
N LYS A 98 -8.21 -16.45 6.66
CA LYS A 98 -9.42 -15.81 7.21
C LYS A 98 -10.73 -16.56 6.93
N GLY A 99 -10.68 -17.54 6.03
CA GLY A 99 -11.77 -18.45 5.71
C GLY A 99 -12.62 -18.03 4.51
N ALA A 100 -13.63 -18.86 4.20
CA ALA A 100 -14.48 -18.72 3.03
C ALA A 100 -15.16 -17.35 2.84
N PRO A 101 -15.61 -16.62 3.89
CA PRO A 101 -16.23 -15.29 3.73
C PRO A 101 -15.33 -14.28 3.01
N THR A 102 -14.01 -14.42 3.12
CA THR A 102 -13.04 -13.54 2.44
C THR A 102 -13.17 -13.60 0.92
N LEU A 103 -13.68 -14.69 0.34
CA LEU A 103 -13.93 -14.77 -1.11
C LEU A 103 -14.86 -13.65 -1.61
N VAL A 104 -15.89 -13.30 -0.85
CA VAL A 104 -16.82 -12.22 -1.19
C VAL A 104 -16.12 -10.86 -1.07
N GLN A 105 -15.37 -10.69 0.00
CA GLN A 105 -14.62 -9.47 0.30
C GLN A 105 -13.55 -9.15 -0.78
N ILE A 106 -12.87 -10.17 -1.33
CA ILE A 106 -11.82 -9.96 -2.33
C ILE A 106 -12.36 -9.88 -3.76
N ALA A 107 -13.64 -10.16 -4.02
CA ALA A 107 -14.19 -10.12 -5.38
C ALA A 107 -13.99 -8.75 -6.09
N PRO A 108 -14.17 -7.59 -5.42
CA PRO A 108 -13.82 -6.30 -6.02
C PRO A 108 -12.33 -6.14 -6.35
N LEU A 109 -11.45 -6.78 -5.57
CA LEU A 109 -10.00 -6.77 -5.79
C LEU A 109 -9.61 -7.62 -7.01
N VAL A 110 -10.26 -8.78 -7.20
CA VAL A 110 -10.05 -9.62 -8.40
C VAL A 110 -10.46 -8.86 -9.65
N LYS A 111 -11.63 -8.21 -9.64
CA LYS A 111 -12.08 -7.36 -10.76
C LYS A 111 -11.11 -6.20 -11.03
N HIS A 112 -10.60 -5.58 -9.97
CA HIS A 112 -9.61 -4.51 -10.08
C HIS A 112 -8.28 -5.01 -10.68
N LEU A 113 -7.79 -6.17 -10.24
CA LEU A 113 -6.60 -6.83 -10.77
C LEU A 113 -6.74 -7.11 -12.27
N GLU A 114 -7.86 -7.68 -12.71
CA GLU A 114 -8.11 -7.96 -14.12
C GLU A 114 -8.03 -6.71 -14.99
N ASN A 115 -8.54 -5.57 -14.50
CA ASN A 115 -8.47 -4.31 -15.24
C ASN A 115 -7.06 -3.72 -15.34
N LYS A 116 -6.12 -4.15 -14.48
CA LYS A 116 -4.72 -3.68 -14.50
C LYS A 116 -3.83 -4.48 -15.46
N PHE A 117 -4.24 -5.69 -15.83
CA PHE A 117 -3.48 -6.60 -16.70
C PHE A 117 -4.22 -6.90 -18.02
N LYS A 118 -5.17 -6.05 -18.41
CA LYS A 118 -5.73 -5.99 -19.78
C LYS A 118 -4.83 -5.12 -20.64
#